data_AF-A0A699S6N4-F1
#
_entry.id   AF-A0A699S6N4-F1
#
_cell.length_a   1.000
_cell.length_b   1.000
_cell.length_c   1.000
_cell.angle_alpha   90.00
_cell.angle_beta   90.00
_cell.angle_gamma   90.00
#
_symmetry.space_group_name_H-M   'P 1'
#
loop_
_entity.id
_entity.type
_entity.pdbx_description
1 polymer ?
#
loop_
_entity_poly.entity_id
_entity_poly.type
_entity_poly.pdbx_seq_one_letter_code
_entity_poly.pdbx_strand_id
1 'polypeptide(L)'
;LAEEEGAARSLAWVVMPDHFHWLIELHDSTLSTLMRRAKSRGAHSINRALGRQCQVWQKGFHDRALRSEEDIKAVARYIVANPLRAGLGTAASRQIPGKVERHPGGLPRLRQKHIVSGMPLLILPGGRGSPTCRRSAAQQS
;
A
#
# COMPACT_ATOMS: atom_id res chain seq x y z
N LEU A 1 -7.42 1.19 9.09
CA LEU A 1 -6.88 -0.20 9.20
C LEU A 1 -5.47 -0.26 9.79
N ALA A 2 -4.39 0.14 9.09
CA ALA A 2 -3.06 0.22 9.72
C ALA A 2 -3.03 1.20 10.91
N GLU A 3 -3.78 2.30 10.76
CA GLU A 3 -4.01 3.31 11.80
C GLU A 3 -4.90 2.80 12.94
N GLU A 4 -5.93 2.00 12.61
CA GLU A 4 -6.88 1.42 13.60
C GLU A 4 -6.21 0.34 14.46
N GLU A 5 -5.24 -0.39 13.89
CA GLU A 5 -4.43 -1.38 14.61
C GLU A 5 -3.23 -0.74 15.33
N GLY A 6 -3.07 0.59 15.28
CA GLY A 6 -1.96 1.33 15.88
C GLY A 6 -0.57 1.02 15.28
N ALA A 7 -0.51 0.22 14.21
CA ALA A 7 0.72 -0.34 13.65
C ALA A 7 1.50 0.67 12.79
N ALA A 8 0.78 1.55 12.08
CA ALA A 8 1.36 2.62 11.27
C ALA A 8 0.34 3.71 10.95
N ARG A 9 0.82 4.93 10.72
CA ARG A 9 0.03 6.04 10.16
C ARG A 9 0.22 6.14 8.66
N SER A 10 -0.88 6.29 7.90
CA SER A 10 -0.85 6.51 6.46
C SER A 10 -0.76 8.00 6.17
N LEU A 11 0.26 8.42 5.44
CA LEU A 11 0.47 9.84 5.12
C LEU A 11 0.01 10.17 3.71
N ALA A 12 0.29 9.31 2.74
CA ALA A 12 -0.19 9.44 1.36
C ALA A 12 -0.16 8.10 0.64
N TRP A 13 -1.05 7.88 -0.32
CA TRP A 13 -1.01 6.70 -1.17
C TRP A 13 -1.63 6.96 -2.53
N VAL A 14 -1.29 6.11 -3.49
CA VAL A 14 -1.92 6.05 -4.80
C VAL A 14 -1.95 4.62 -5.31
N VAL A 15 -3.08 4.23 -5.88
CA VAL A 15 -3.25 2.95 -6.56
C VAL A 15 -3.06 3.17 -8.06
N MET A 16 -2.09 2.49 -8.63
CA MET A 16 -1.85 2.39 -10.07
C MET A 16 -2.50 1.09 -10.59
N PRO A 17 -2.73 0.95 -11.90
CA PRO A 17 -3.31 -0.27 -12.48
C PRO A 17 -2.51 -1.54 -12.21
N ASP A 18 -1.19 -1.41 -12.11
CA ASP A 18 -0.24 -2.51 -12.00
C ASP A 18 0.44 -2.58 -10.61
N HIS A 19 0.48 -1.50 -9.83
CA HIS A 19 1.06 -1.47 -8.49
C HIS A 19 0.47 -0.35 -7.62
N PHE A 20 0.99 -0.11 -6.41
CA PHE A 20 0.65 1.08 -5.64
C PHE A 20 1.86 1.67 -4.93
N HIS A 21 1.79 2.96 -4.58
CA HIS A 21 2.75 3.64 -3.72
C HIS A 21 2.09 4.07 -2.41
N TRP A 22 2.82 3.97 -1.31
CA TRP A 22 2.30 4.28 0.02
C TRP A 22 3.38 4.88 0.91
N LEU A 23 3.15 6.10 1.37
CA LEU A 23 3.94 6.75 2.39
C LEU A 23 3.33 6.49 3.76
N ILE A 24 4.13 5.90 4.64
CA ILE A 24 3.72 5.49 5.98
C ILE A 24 4.72 5.93 7.04
N GLU A 25 4.21 6.06 8.25
CA GLU A 25 4.98 6.24 9.48
C GLU A 25 4.77 5.01 10.36
N LEU A 26 5.83 4.21 10.57
CA LEU A 26 5.76 2.99 11.37
C LEU A 26 5.75 3.32 12.87
N HIS A 27 4.94 2.57 13.61
CA HIS A 27 4.86 2.64 15.07
C HIS A 27 5.47 1.35 15.65
N ASP A 28 4.74 0.61 16.49
CA ASP A 28 5.25 -0.59 17.17
C ASP A 28 5.19 -1.86 16.29
N SER A 29 5.44 -1.71 14.97
CA SER A 29 5.45 -2.84 14.04
C SER A 29 6.57 -2.71 13.00
N THR A 30 7.01 -3.85 12.48
CA THR A 30 7.97 -3.86 11.36
C THR A 30 7.27 -3.65 10.03
N LEU A 31 7.97 -3.00 9.09
CA LEU A 31 7.47 -2.80 7.74
C LEU A 31 7.01 -4.12 7.11
N SER A 32 7.83 -5.16 7.19
CA SER A 32 7.52 -6.48 6.64
C SER A 32 6.22 -7.08 7.21
N THR A 33 5.96 -6.88 8.51
CA THR A 33 4.71 -7.35 9.14
C THR A 33 3.50 -6.57 8.62
N LEU A 34 3.61 -5.26 8.54
CA LEU A 34 2.58 -4.40 7.98
C LEU A 34 2.27 -4.77 6.53
N MET A 35 3.31 -4.93 5.70
CA MET A 35 3.17 -5.26 4.30
C MET A 35 2.53 -6.64 4.09
N ARG A 36 2.90 -7.65 4.89
CA ARG A 36 2.28 -8.98 4.85
C ARG A 36 0.78 -8.90 5.12
N ARG A 37 0.36 -8.14 6.14
CA ARG A 37 -1.06 -7.95 6.48
C ARG A 37 -1.80 -7.19 5.38
N ALA A 38 -1.23 -6.09 4.88
CA ALA A 38 -1.82 -5.30 3.81
C ALA A 38 -2.05 -6.14 2.55
N LYS A 39 -1.04 -6.92 2.11
CA LYS A 39 -1.17 -7.84 0.97
C LYS A 39 -2.25 -8.88 1.18
N SER A 40 -2.26 -9.54 2.35
CA SER A 40 -3.22 -10.60 2.64
C SER A 40 -4.66 -10.08 2.58
N ARG A 41 -4.95 -8.95 3.23
CA ARG A 41 -6.30 -8.36 3.26
C ARG A 41 -6.72 -7.81 1.91
N GLY A 42 -5.81 -7.16 1.19
CA GLY A 42 -6.05 -6.69 -0.17
C GLY A 42 -6.37 -7.84 -1.11
N ALA A 43 -5.58 -8.92 -1.04
CA ALA A 43 -5.81 -10.12 -1.85
C ALA A 43 -7.18 -10.75 -1.53
N HIS A 44 -7.52 -10.88 -0.25
CA HIS A 44 -8.81 -11.42 0.18
C HIS A 44 -9.99 -10.57 -0.33
N SER A 45 -9.90 -9.24 -0.21
CA SER A 45 -10.96 -8.33 -0.65
C SER A 45 -11.15 -8.35 -2.17
N ILE A 46 -10.06 -8.34 -2.93
CA ILE A 46 -10.07 -8.44 -4.40
C ILE A 46 -10.65 -9.78 -4.84
N ASN A 47 -10.17 -10.88 -4.27
CA ASN A 47 -10.67 -12.22 -4.56
C ASN A 47 -12.18 -12.36 -4.27
N ARG A 48 -12.64 -11.83 -3.13
CA ARG A 48 -14.06 -11.83 -2.77
C ARG A 48 -14.90 -11.02 -3.76
N ALA A 49 -14.44 -9.82 -4.12
CA ALA A 49 -15.13 -8.96 -5.09
C ALA A 49 -15.20 -9.59 -6.49
N LEU A 50 -14.18 -10.36 -6.89
CA LEU A 50 -14.09 -11.00 -8.20
C LEU A 50 -14.62 -12.44 -8.24
N GLY A 51 -15.05 -13.01 -7.11
CA GLY A 51 -15.49 -14.41 -7.04
C GLY A 51 -14.38 -15.43 -7.33
N ARG A 52 -13.13 -15.06 -7.06
CA ARG A 52 -11.93 -15.86 -7.40
C ARG A 52 -11.13 -16.21 -6.16
N GLN A 53 -10.28 -17.21 -6.28
CA GLN A 53 -9.23 -17.51 -5.31
C GLN A 53 -7.92 -17.61 -6.06
N CYS A 54 -7.20 -16.48 -6.16
CA CYS A 54 -5.88 -16.44 -6.77
C CYS A 54 -4.87 -15.62 -5.97
N GLN A 55 -3.61 -15.81 -6.33
CA GLN A 55 -2.56 -14.90 -5.90
C GLN A 55 -2.77 -13.54 -6.59
N VAL A 56 -2.91 -12.48 -5.80
CA VAL A 56 -3.20 -11.13 -6.30
C VAL A 56 -1.95 -10.25 -6.36
N TRP A 57 -0.93 -10.54 -5.56
CA TRP A 57 0.29 -9.74 -5.48
C TRP A 57 1.51 -10.56 -5.87
N GLN A 58 2.51 -9.94 -6.49
CA GLN A 58 3.82 -10.57 -6.59
C GLN A 58 4.50 -10.64 -5.20
N LYS A 59 5.52 -11.52 -5.10
CA LYS A 59 6.34 -11.66 -3.89
C LYS A 59 7.23 -10.43 -3.72
N GLY A 60 7.47 -10.01 -2.47
CA GLY A 60 8.34 -8.88 -2.15
C GLY A 60 7.70 -7.49 -2.33
N PHE A 61 8.33 -6.46 -1.80
CA PHE A 61 7.98 -5.05 -1.98
C PHE A 61 9.28 -4.24 -1.99
N HIS A 62 9.26 -3.05 -2.57
CA HIS A 62 10.38 -2.11 -2.48
C HIS A 62 10.06 -1.05 -1.44
N ASP A 63 11.03 -0.72 -0.60
CA ASP A 63 10.88 0.39 0.33
C ASP A 63 12.12 1.26 0.41
N ARG A 64 11.90 2.50 0.85
CA ARG A 64 12.94 3.46 1.17
C ARG A 64 12.54 4.20 2.44
N ALA A 65 13.39 4.12 3.46
CA ALA A 65 13.27 4.98 4.63
C ALA A 65 13.52 6.44 4.25
N LEU A 66 12.69 7.36 4.72
CA LEU A 66 12.92 8.80 4.59
C LEU A 66 13.99 9.25 5.57
N ARG A 67 14.85 10.14 5.10
CA ARG A 67 15.79 10.89 5.93
C ARG A 67 15.06 12.01 6.67
N SER A 68 15.64 12.48 7.77
CA SER A 68 15.05 13.50 8.64
C SER A 68 14.83 14.84 7.94
N GLU A 69 15.63 15.14 6.92
CA GLU A 69 15.65 16.40 6.18
C GLU A 69 14.69 16.41 4.97
N GLU A 70 14.12 15.26 4.60
CA GLU A 70 13.20 15.18 3.46
C GLU A 70 11.83 15.81 3.81
N ASP A 71 11.35 16.75 2.97
CA ASP A 71 10.04 17.35 3.15
C ASP A 71 8.93 16.33 2.85
N ILE A 72 8.27 15.88 3.91
CA ILE A 72 7.13 14.95 3.87
C ILE A 72 6.03 15.45 2.92
N LYS A 73 5.77 16.76 2.86
CA LYS A 73 4.75 17.30 1.96
C LYS A 73 5.16 17.17 0.50
N ALA A 74 6.43 17.45 0.18
CA ALA A 74 6.96 17.26 -1.17
C ALA A 74 6.90 15.78 -1.58
N VAL A 75 7.29 14.87 -0.70
CA VAL A 75 7.20 13.41 -0.95
C VAL A 75 5.75 12.95 -1.15
N ALA A 76 4.83 13.41 -0.31
CA ALA A 76 3.41 13.09 -0.45
C ALA A 76 2.84 13.59 -1.77
N ARG A 77 3.16 14.84 -2.17
CA ARG A 77 2.78 15.41 -3.47
C ARG A 77 3.35 14.59 -4.63
N TYR A 78 4.61 14.18 -4.54
CA TYR A 78 5.22 13.32 -5.55
C TYR A 78 4.45 12.01 -5.72
N ILE A 79 4.11 11.35 -4.62
CA ILE A 79 3.36 10.08 -4.65
C ILE A 79 1.99 10.24 -5.31
N VAL A 80 1.20 11.24 -4.91
CA VAL A 80 -0.14 11.43 -5.49
C VAL A 80 -0.09 11.87 -6.96
N ALA A 81 1.01 12.45 -7.43
CA ALA A 81 1.22 12.86 -8.81
C ALA A 81 1.73 11.73 -9.73
N ASN A 82 2.09 10.56 -9.19
CA ASN A 82 2.60 9.43 -10.00
C ASN A 82 1.65 8.96 -11.12
N PRO A 83 0.31 8.91 -10.95
CA PRO A 83 -0.61 8.59 -12.04
C PRO A 83 -0.45 9.53 -13.24
N LEU A 84 -0.41 10.84 -12.98
CA LEU A 84 -0.27 11.85 -14.02
C LEU A 84 1.05 11.69 -14.77
N ARG A 85 2.13 11.42 -14.03
CA ARG A 85 3.46 11.16 -14.61
C ARG A 85 3.53 9.87 -15.44
N ALA A 86 2.72 8.88 -15.09
CA ALA A 86 2.57 7.64 -15.86
C ALA A 86 1.60 7.77 -17.05
N GLY A 87 1.06 8.97 -17.31
CA GLY A 87 0.08 9.19 -18.38
C GLY A 87 -1.33 8.68 -18.04
N LEU A 88 -1.60 8.34 -16.77
CA LEU A 88 -2.90 7.90 -16.30
C LEU A 88 -3.70 9.13 -15.83
N GLY A 89 -4.63 9.60 -16.66
CA GLY A 89 -5.40 10.83 -16.43
C GLY A 89 -6.26 10.84 -15.16
N THR A 90 -6.54 9.67 -14.57
CA THR A 90 -7.22 9.53 -13.28
C THR A 90 -6.80 8.23 -12.60
N ALA A 91 -6.29 8.30 -11.37
CA ALA A 91 -6.14 7.15 -10.50
C ALA A 91 -6.52 7.51 -9.06
N ALA A 92 -6.93 6.52 -8.27
CA ALA A 92 -7.32 6.73 -6.88
C ALA A 92 -6.09 7.07 -6.04
N SER A 93 -6.01 8.33 -5.57
CA SER A 93 -4.97 8.81 -4.68
C SER A 93 -5.55 9.51 -3.46
N ARG A 94 -4.81 9.52 -2.36
CA ARG A 94 -5.16 10.28 -1.16
C ARG A 94 -3.91 10.80 -0.49
N GLN A 95 -3.91 12.08 -0.18
CA GLN A 95 -2.97 12.69 0.77
C GLN A 95 -3.71 12.92 2.08
N ILE A 96 -3.16 12.44 3.19
CA ILE A 96 -3.72 12.69 4.52
C ILE A 96 -3.04 13.94 5.07
N PRO A 97 -3.79 14.97 5.49
CA PRO A 97 -3.21 16.17 6.07
C PRO A 97 -2.38 15.79 7.31
N GLY A 98 -1.08 16.03 7.24
CA GLY A 98 -0.17 15.71 8.32
C GLY A 98 -0.35 16.70 9.47
N LYS A 99 -0.95 16.27 10.59
CA LYS A 99 -0.69 16.90 11.88
C LYS A 99 0.74 16.48 12.28
N VAL A 100 1.68 17.40 12.16
CA VAL A 100 3.04 17.23 12.71
C VAL A 100 2.91 17.49 14.20
N GLU A 101 2.62 16.43 14.97
CA GLU A 101 2.60 16.53 16.41
C GLU A 101 4.06 16.62 16.88
N ARG A 102 4.50 17.83 17.24
CA ARG A 102 5.74 17.99 18.01
C ARG A 102 5.41 17.56 19.43
N HIS A 103 5.91 16.41 19.87
CA HIS A 103 5.82 16.03 21.28
C HIS A 103 6.77 16.92 22.09
N PRO A 104 6.27 17.69 23.08
CA PRO A 104 7.14 18.34 24.04
C PRO A 104 7.59 17.30 25.10
N GLY A 105 8.90 17.04 25.19
CA GLY A 105 9.50 16.53 26.42
C GLY A 105 9.55 15.02 26.68
N GLY A 106 9.70 14.15 25.68
CA GLY A 106 10.03 12.74 25.90
C GLY A 106 10.96 12.22 24.82
N LEU A 107 11.94 11.35 25.16
CA LEU A 107 12.83 10.73 24.17
C LEU A 107 11.97 10.16 23.02
N PRO A 108 12.08 10.67 21.79
CA PRO A 108 11.25 10.17 20.71
C PRO A 108 11.72 8.76 20.39
N ARG A 109 10.84 7.76 20.53
CA ARG A 109 10.98 6.55 19.71
C ARG A 109 11.04 7.05 18.27
N LEU A 110 12.16 6.83 17.59
CA LEU A 110 12.36 7.28 16.21
C LEU A 110 11.27 6.69 15.32
N ARG A 111 10.21 7.47 15.06
CA ARG A 111 9.11 7.06 14.17
C ARG A 111 9.64 7.06 12.74
N GLN A 112 10.00 5.87 12.26
CA GLN A 112 10.59 5.69 10.95
C GLN A 112 9.53 5.83 9.87
N LYS A 113 9.77 6.70 8.89
CA LYS A 113 8.89 6.91 7.74
C LYS A 113 9.44 6.16 6.55
N HIS A 114 8.57 5.48 5.80
CA HIS A 114 8.96 4.72 4.61
C HIS A 114 8.05 5.08 3.44
N ILE A 115 8.67 5.22 2.26
CA ILE A 115 7.96 5.10 0.99
C ILE A 115 8.00 3.63 0.61
N VAL A 116 6.83 3.02 0.51
CA VAL A 116 6.67 1.69 -0.06
C VAL A 116 6.24 1.85 -1.51
N SER A 117 6.95 1.19 -2.40
CA SER A 117 6.72 1.17 -3.85
C SER A 117 6.72 -0.26 -4.36
N GLY A 118 6.18 -0.47 -5.56
CA GLY A 118 6.26 -1.78 -6.19
C GLY A 118 5.55 -2.84 -5.35
N MET A 119 4.28 -2.60 -5.07
CA MET A 119 3.33 -3.64 -4.67
C MET A 119 2.62 -4.16 -5.93
N PRO A 120 3.31 -4.84 -6.86
CA PRO A 120 2.71 -5.14 -8.15
C PRO A 120 1.58 -6.15 -7.98
N LEU A 121 0.47 -5.82 -8.61
CA LEU A 121 -0.60 -6.76 -8.86
C LEU A 121 -0.06 -7.85 -9.78
N LEU A 122 -0.34 -9.10 -9.43
CA LEU A 122 -0.19 -10.19 -10.37
C LEU A 122 -1.33 -10.05 -11.39
N ILE A 123 -1.11 -9.26 -12.44
CA ILE A 123 -2.01 -9.23 -13.60
C ILE A 123 -1.85 -10.58 -14.29
N LEU A 124 -2.69 -11.55 -13.92
CA LEU A 124 -2.78 -12.79 -14.67
C LEU A 124 -3.47 -12.46 -16.00
N PRO A 125 -2.85 -12.72 -17.16
CA PRO A 125 -3.56 -12.63 -18.44
C PRO A 125 -4.78 -13.55 -18.36
N GLY A 126 -5.92 -13.11 -18.87
CA GLY A 126 -7.21 -13.81 -18.83
C GLY A 126 -7.29 -15.09 -19.66
N GLY A 127 -6.25 -15.92 -19.64
CA GLY A 127 -6.22 -17.25 -20.23
C GLY A 127 -6.83 -18.28 -19.28
N ARG A 128 -7.88 -18.96 -19.74
CA ARG A 128 -8.34 -20.22 -19.15
C ARG A 128 -7.15 -21.18 -19.07
N GLY A 129 -6.64 -21.47 -17.86
CA GLY A 129 -5.64 -22.52 -17.66
C GLY A 129 -4.48 -22.26 -16.69
N SER A 130 -4.35 -21.09 -16.06
CA SER A 130 -3.30 -20.93 -15.02
C SER A 130 -3.68 -21.69 -13.73
N PRO A 131 -2.80 -22.56 -13.18
CA PRO A 131 -3.10 -23.41 -12.01
C PRO A 131 -3.30 -22.63 -10.69
N THR A 132 -3.22 -21.30 -10.73
CA THR A 132 -3.22 -20.42 -9.56
C THR A 132 -4.55 -19.71 -9.30
N CYS A 133 -5.56 -19.85 -10.17
CA CYS A 133 -6.85 -19.15 -10.02
C CYS A 133 -8.02 -20.13 -10.12
N ARG A 134 -8.68 -20.40 -8.99
CA ARG A 134 -9.96 -21.14 -8.96
C ARG A 134 -11.13 -20.15 -8.91
N ARG A 135 -12.22 -20.44 -9.64
CA ARG A 135 -13.51 -19.78 -9.39
C ARG A 135 -14.04 -20.24 -8.04
N SER A 136 -14.52 -19.31 -7.22
CA SER A 136 -15.17 -19.66 -5.96
C SER A 136 -16.49 -20.38 -6.27
N ALA A 137 -16.72 -21.53 -5.65
CA ALA A 137 -17.96 -22.31 -5.80
C ALA A 137 -19.21 -21.57 -5.25
N ALA A 138 -19.03 -20.44 -4.55
CA ALA A 138 -20.11 -19.71 -3.87
C ALA A 138 -20.93 -18.74 -4.77
N GLN A 139 -20.70 -18.71 -6.08
CA GLN A 139 -21.45 -17.86 -7.03
C GLN A 139 -22.13 -18.67 -8.16
N GLN A 140 -22.28 -19.98 -7.98
CA GLN A 140 -23.07 -20.85 -8.86
C GLN A 140 -24.35 -21.28 -8.12
N SER A 141 -25.26 -20.34 -7.94
CA SER A 141 -26.62 -20.57 -7.45
C SER A 141 -27.49 -19.37 -7.81
#